data_AF-A0A4V5UAE3-F1
#
_entry.id   AF-A0A4V5UAE3-F1
#
_cell.length_a   1.000
_cell.length_b   1.000
_cell.length_c   1.000
_cell.angle_alpha   90.00
_cell.angle_beta   90.00
_cell.angle_gamma   90.00
#
_symmetry.space_group_name_H-M   'P 1'
#
loop_
_entity.id
_entity.type
_entity.pdbx_description
1 polymer ?
#
loop_
_entity_poly.entity_id
_entity_poly.type
_entity_poly.pdbx_seq_one_letter_code
_entity_poly.pdbx_strand_id
1 'polypeptide(L)'
;MPIWSKKTVMIGLACLSLSVFAGCGNEKTDEEKIADAIREAAGNQIASNSDATTQAEQPTVESKLSEIRNFVTSDIWNDGFVNINSYTYRGTSATGDKLDIDFLVERLGTAMDKKTEYNTYVQGLDNSKYANVKKVWTKLSSETDVLYKQLQTDPPKANDSDYNFDTGLFEQYQDAFEKDIDDLKANS
;
A
#
# COMPACT_ATOMS: atom_id res chain seq x y z
N MET A 1 46.85 9.51 -9.48
CA MET A 1 47.15 9.67 -8.03
C MET A 1 45.99 9.11 -7.23
N PRO A 2 46.23 8.56 -6.03
CA PRO A 2 46.04 7.12 -5.83
C PRO A 2 44.82 6.70 -4.99
N ILE A 3 44.59 5.39 -5.08
CA ILE A 3 43.80 4.47 -4.26
C ILE A 3 44.03 4.70 -2.76
N TRP A 4 42.97 4.66 -1.95
CA TRP A 4 43.10 4.19 -0.56
C TRP A 4 41.90 3.35 -0.10
N SER A 5 42.24 2.28 0.59
CA SER A 5 41.37 1.18 0.99
C SER A 5 41.41 0.98 2.51
N LYS A 6 40.32 0.39 3.02
CA LYS A 6 40.21 -0.44 4.24
C LYS A 6 40.28 0.30 5.58
N LYS A 7 39.31 -0.01 6.46
CA LYS A 7 39.47 -1.04 7.52
C LYS A 7 38.18 -1.26 8.32
N THR A 8 37.82 -2.54 8.43
CA THR A 8 36.96 -3.17 9.44
C THR A 8 37.63 -3.15 10.82
N VAL A 9 36.88 -2.94 11.90
CA VAL A 9 37.19 -3.47 13.24
C VAL A 9 35.89 -3.77 14.00
N MET A 10 35.69 -5.05 14.35
CA MET A 10 34.74 -5.54 15.36
C MET A 10 35.40 -5.51 16.75
N ILE A 11 34.67 -5.09 17.80
CA ILE A 11 34.96 -5.45 19.20
C ILE A 11 33.62 -5.65 19.93
N GLY A 12 33.39 -6.85 20.45
CA GLY A 12 32.41 -7.12 21.50
C GLY A 12 33.12 -7.36 22.84
N LEU A 13 32.41 -7.22 23.96
CA LEU A 13 32.57 -8.05 25.16
C LEU A 13 31.48 -7.76 26.20
N ALA A 14 31.09 -8.81 26.92
CA ALA A 14 30.06 -8.90 27.95
C ALA A 14 30.46 -8.28 29.31
N CYS A 15 29.47 -7.96 30.14
CA CYS A 15 29.62 -7.90 31.60
C CYS A 15 28.36 -8.45 32.29
N LEU A 16 28.51 -9.64 32.87
CA LEU A 16 27.69 -10.18 33.95
C LEU A 16 27.93 -9.38 35.24
N SER A 17 26.88 -9.07 35.99
CA SER A 17 26.97 -8.85 37.43
C SER A 17 25.70 -9.38 38.12
N LEU A 18 25.86 -10.54 38.75
CA LEU A 18 24.97 -11.09 39.77
C LEU A 18 25.21 -10.35 41.09
N SER A 19 24.13 -9.95 41.75
CA SER A 19 24.12 -9.62 43.18
C SER A 19 22.97 -10.39 43.83
N VAL A 20 23.30 -11.27 44.77
CA VAL A 20 22.36 -12.00 45.63
C VAL A 20 22.35 -11.32 47.00
N PHE A 21 21.16 -11.04 47.53
CA PHE A 21 20.93 -10.92 48.98
C PHE A 21 19.72 -11.76 49.37
N ALA A 22 19.88 -12.51 50.46
CA ALA A 22 18.91 -13.44 51.03
C ALA A 22 17.91 -12.74 51.96
N GLY A 23 16.66 -13.21 51.96
CA GLY A 23 15.64 -12.87 52.95
C GLY A 23 14.44 -13.82 52.85
N CYS A 24 14.22 -14.64 53.89
CA CYS A 24 13.05 -15.52 54.01
C CYS A 24 11.79 -14.71 54.33
N GLY A 25 10.77 -14.88 53.50
CA GLY A 25 9.42 -14.37 53.66
C GLY A 25 8.63 -14.74 52.41
N ASN A 26 8.06 -15.95 52.39
CA ASN A 26 7.30 -16.43 51.23
C ASN A 26 5.92 -15.77 51.20
N GLU A 27 5.90 -14.52 50.75
CA GLU A 27 4.69 -13.87 50.27
C GLU A 27 4.99 -13.43 48.84
N LYS A 28 4.30 -14.05 47.88
CA LYS A 28 4.48 -13.73 46.45
C LYS A 28 4.29 -12.23 46.28
N THR A 29 5.28 -11.59 45.65
CA THR A 29 5.20 -10.19 45.28
C THR A 29 4.03 -9.99 44.32
N ASP A 30 3.45 -8.78 44.30
CA ASP A 30 2.27 -8.51 43.48
C ASP A 30 2.55 -8.73 41.98
N GLU A 31 3.80 -8.55 41.56
CA GLU A 31 4.29 -8.86 40.22
C GLU A 31 4.23 -10.36 39.90
N GLU A 32 4.55 -11.22 40.87
CA GLU A 32 4.50 -12.68 40.73
C GLU A 32 3.05 -13.19 40.71
N LYS A 33 2.14 -12.56 41.47
CA LYS A 33 0.70 -12.85 41.44
C LYS A 33 0.07 -12.45 40.11
N ILE A 34 0.48 -11.30 39.55
CA ILE A 34 0.03 -10.85 38.23
C ILE A 34 0.56 -11.79 37.15
N ALA A 35 1.83 -12.23 37.24
CA ALA A 35 2.40 -13.18 36.30
C ALA A 35 1.70 -14.56 36.33
N ASP A 36 1.35 -15.06 37.52
CA ASP A 36 0.60 -16.30 37.66
C ASP A 36 -0.84 -16.16 37.15
N ALA A 37 -1.52 -15.04 37.42
CA ALA A 37 -2.86 -14.78 36.89
C ALA A 37 -2.87 -14.67 35.34
N ILE A 38 -1.83 -14.08 34.75
CA ILE A 38 -1.66 -14.02 33.28
C ILE A 38 -1.41 -15.42 32.71
N ARG A 39 -0.61 -16.26 33.38
CA ARG A 39 -0.36 -17.64 32.96
C ARG A 39 -1.58 -18.53 33.09
N GLU A 40 -2.38 -18.36 34.15
CA GLU A 40 -3.63 -19.09 34.35
C GLU A 40 -4.68 -18.67 33.31
N ALA A 41 -4.81 -17.37 33.03
CA ALA A 41 -5.66 -16.85 31.96
C ALA A 41 -5.20 -17.35 30.58
N ALA A 42 -3.90 -17.40 30.31
CA ALA A 42 -3.34 -17.92 29.05
C ALA A 42 -3.52 -19.45 28.93
N GLY A 43 -3.36 -20.20 30.02
CA GLY A 43 -3.57 -21.65 30.07
C GLY A 43 -5.03 -22.04 29.82
N ASN A 44 -5.98 -21.28 30.37
CA ASN A 44 -7.41 -21.51 30.16
C ASN A 44 -7.89 -21.14 28.74
N GLN A 45 -7.20 -20.21 28.06
CA GLN A 45 -7.48 -19.84 26.67
C GLN A 45 -6.94 -20.89 25.67
N ILE A 46 -5.87 -21.61 26.01
CA ILE A 46 -5.26 -22.63 25.13
C ILE A 46 -6.01 -23.98 25.24
N ALA A 47 -6.64 -24.29 26.39
CA ALA A 47 -7.40 -25.53 26.56
C ALA A 47 -8.80 -25.52 25.92
N SER A 48 -9.32 -24.36 25.50
CA SER A 48 -10.66 -24.24 24.87
C SER A 48 -10.63 -23.85 23.39
N ASN A 49 -9.46 -23.71 22.77
CA ASN A 49 -9.32 -23.35 21.35
C ASN A 49 -8.32 -24.25 20.59
N SER A 50 -8.19 -25.52 20.99
CA SER A 50 -7.53 -26.53 20.17
C SER A 50 -8.46 -27.04 19.07
N ASP A 51 -8.91 -26.14 18.19
CA ASP A 51 -9.38 -26.40 16.81
C ASP A 51 -9.84 -25.09 16.16
N ALA A 52 -8.88 -24.23 15.82
CA ALA A 52 -8.96 -23.28 14.71
C ALA A 52 -7.64 -22.50 14.63
N THR A 53 -6.57 -23.17 14.18
CA THR A 53 -5.49 -22.41 13.53
C THR A 53 -6.04 -21.94 12.18
N THR A 54 -6.73 -20.79 12.17
CA THR A 54 -7.05 -20.10 10.93
C THR A 54 -5.74 -19.57 10.37
N GLN A 55 -5.05 -20.42 9.62
CA GLN A 55 -3.97 -20.01 8.75
C GLN A 55 -4.59 -19.02 7.76
N ALA A 56 -4.27 -17.73 7.89
CA ALA A 56 -4.73 -16.72 6.93
C ALA A 56 -4.30 -17.18 5.54
N GLU A 57 -5.29 -17.51 4.71
CA GLU A 57 -5.06 -17.95 3.34
C GLU A 57 -4.33 -16.83 2.60
N GLN A 58 -3.22 -17.16 1.93
CA GLN A 58 -2.50 -16.18 1.13
C GLN A 58 -3.43 -15.66 0.04
N PRO A 59 -3.51 -14.33 -0.19
CA PRO A 59 -4.41 -13.78 -1.19
C PRO A 59 -4.09 -14.38 -2.58
N THR A 60 -5.12 -14.83 -3.28
CA THR A 60 -4.98 -15.32 -4.65
C THR A 60 -4.50 -14.20 -5.58
N VAL A 61 -3.94 -14.57 -6.74
CA VAL A 61 -3.51 -13.59 -7.75
C VAL A 61 -4.69 -12.73 -8.21
N GLU A 62 -5.86 -13.33 -8.43
CA GLU A 62 -7.09 -12.66 -8.84
C GLU A 62 -7.61 -11.71 -7.76
N SER A 63 -7.49 -12.07 -6.48
CA SER A 63 -7.82 -11.19 -5.35
C SER A 63 -6.88 -9.97 -5.34
N LYS A 64 -5.58 -10.18 -5.51
CA LYS A 64 -4.61 -9.09 -5.55
C LYS A 64 -4.78 -8.19 -6.79
N LEU A 65 -5.09 -8.75 -7.96
CA LEU A 65 -5.45 -7.97 -9.15
C LEU A 65 -6.71 -7.12 -8.92
N SER A 66 -7.69 -7.64 -8.18
CA SER A 66 -8.89 -6.88 -7.81
C SER A 66 -8.58 -5.71 -6.88
N GLU A 67 -7.67 -5.91 -5.92
CA GLU A 67 -7.15 -4.83 -5.08
C GLU A 67 -6.50 -3.74 -5.94
N ILE A 68 -5.68 -4.12 -6.92
CA ILE A 68 -5.01 -3.18 -7.84
C ILE A 68 -6.02 -2.42 -8.69
N ARG A 69 -7.03 -3.09 -9.24
CA ARG A 69 -8.13 -2.44 -9.96
C ARG A 69 -8.81 -1.40 -9.08
N ASN A 70 -9.19 -1.78 -7.86
CA ASN A 70 -9.86 -0.87 -6.93
C ASN A 70 -8.96 0.31 -6.55
N PHE A 71 -7.65 0.10 -6.38
CA PHE A 71 -6.68 1.17 -6.18
C PHE A 71 -6.70 2.17 -7.33
N VAL A 72 -6.67 1.71 -8.59
CA VAL A 72 -6.73 2.63 -9.74
C VAL A 72 -8.05 3.40 -9.75
N THR A 73 -9.18 2.72 -9.57
CA THR A 73 -10.50 3.36 -9.61
C THR A 73 -10.69 4.37 -8.47
N SER A 74 -10.32 4.00 -7.25
CA SER A 74 -10.54 4.86 -6.08
C SER A 74 -9.49 5.96 -5.99
N ASP A 75 -8.22 5.59 -5.91
CA ASP A 75 -7.17 6.51 -5.47
C ASP A 75 -6.65 7.38 -6.62
N ILE A 76 -6.57 6.81 -7.84
CA ILE A 76 -6.06 7.52 -9.02
C ILE A 76 -7.19 8.24 -9.75
N TRP A 77 -8.27 7.52 -10.07
CA TRP A 77 -9.36 8.07 -10.87
C TRP A 77 -10.29 8.97 -10.06
N ASN A 78 -11.01 8.42 -9.07
CA ASN A 78 -12.05 9.14 -8.34
C ASN A 78 -11.46 10.24 -7.45
N ASP A 79 -10.51 9.89 -6.58
CA ASP A 79 -9.94 10.83 -5.61
C ASP A 79 -8.96 11.80 -6.27
N GLY A 80 -8.35 11.41 -7.39
CA GLY A 80 -7.40 12.20 -8.16
C GLY A 80 -8.01 12.88 -9.38
N PHE A 81 -7.94 12.20 -10.53
CA PHE A 81 -8.16 12.80 -11.85
C PHE A 81 -9.55 13.40 -12.04
N VAL A 82 -10.61 12.75 -11.52
CA VAL A 82 -11.99 13.27 -11.58
C VAL A 82 -12.11 14.59 -10.80
N ASN A 83 -11.51 14.66 -9.61
CA ASN A 83 -11.51 15.88 -8.80
C ASN A 83 -10.70 17.01 -9.44
N ILE A 84 -9.56 16.70 -10.07
CA ILE A 84 -8.76 17.68 -10.82
C ILE A 84 -9.57 18.26 -11.99
N ASN A 85 -10.24 17.41 -12.76
CA ASN A 85 -11.05 17.86 -13.89
C ASN A 85 -12.22 18.75 -13.43
N SER A 86 -12.89 18.38 -12.33
CA SER A 86 -13.91 19.25 -11.73
C SER A 86 -13.35 20.57 -11.22
N TYR A 87 -12.16 20.54 -10.62
CA TYR A 87 -11.53 21.72 -10.04
C TYR A 87 -11.13 22.74 -11.11
N THR A 88 -10.56 22.29 -12.21
CA THR A 88 -10.22 23.18 -13.33
C THR A 88 -11.47 23.78 -13.94
N TYR A 89 -12.56 23.03 -14.07
CA TYR A 89 -13.81 23.57 -14.63
C TYR A 89 -14.60 24.47 -13.66
N ARG A 90 -14.66 24.16 -12.36
CA ARG A 90 -15.61 24.77 -11.39
C ARG A 90 -14.97 25.35 -10.13
N GLY A 91 -13.68 25.11 -9.93
CA GLY A 91 -12.95 25.48 -8.71
C GLY A 91 -13.28 24.63 -7.48
N THR A 92 -14.01 23.52 -7.64
CA THR A 92 -14.47 22.64 -6.55
C THR A 92 -14.20 21.16 -6.89
N SER A 93 -14.25 20.29 -5.88
CA SER A 93 -14.26 18.84 -6.09
C SER A 93 -15.43 18.41 -6.97
N ALA A 94 -15.42 17.16 -7.42
CA ALA A 94 -16.51 16.59 -8.24
C ALA A 94 -17.86 16.60 -7.52
N THR A 95 -17.87 16.56 -6.19
CA THR A 95 -19.07 16.66 -5.34
C THR A 95 -19.50 18.11 -5.05
N GLY A 96 -18.70 19.10 -5.45
CA GLY A 96 -18.97 20.52 -5.21
C GLY A 96 -18.35 21.08 -3.93
N ASP A 97 -17.55 20.29 -3.22
CA ASP A 97 -16.89 20.71 -1.98
C ASP A 97 -15.65 21.57 -2.27
N LYS A 98 -15.24 22.35 -1.26
CA LYS A 98 -13.96 23.07 -1.32
C LYS A 98 -12.83 22.06 -1.45
N LEU A 99 -11.96 22.27 -2.44
CA LEU A 99 -10.81 21.41 -2.71
C LEU A 99 -9.50 22.14 -2.44
N ASP A 100 -8.62 21.51 -1.67
CA ASP A 100 -7.21 21.87 -1.59
C ASP A 100 -6.45 21.09 -2.66
N ILE A 101 -6.15 21.77 -3.77
CA ILE A 101 -5.58 21.12 -4.95
C ILE A 101 -4.13 20.69 -4.73
N ASP A 102 -3.36 21.46 -3.96
CA ASP A 102 -1.97 21.13 -3.65
C ASP A 102 -1.92 19.87 -2.78
N PHE A 103 -2.80 19.79 -1.77
CA PHE A 103 -2.94 18.59 -0.95
C PHE A 103 -3.40 17.36 -1.76
N LEU A 104 -4.33 17.54 -2.71
CA LEU A 104 -4.73 16.44 -3.60
C LEU A 104 -3.55 15.93 -4.44
N VAL A 105 -2.75 16.82 -5.04
CA VAL A 105 -1.59 16.43 -5.84
C VAL A 105 -0.51 15.74 -4.98
N GLU A 106 -0.33 16.16 -3.72
CA GLU A 106 0.52 15.46 -2.74
C GLU A 106 0.01 14.05 -2.44
N ARG A 107 -1.29 13.90 -2.21
CA ARG A 107 -1.95 12.60 -1.99
C ARG A 107 -1.82 11.68 -3.20
N LEU A 108 -1.94 12.21 -4.42
CA LEU A 108 -1.64 11.49 -5.65
C LEU A 108 -0.18 11.02 -5.69
N GLY A 109 0.78 11.84 -5.25
CA GLY A 109 2.18 11.42 -5.12
C GLY A 109 2.36 10.17 -4.25
N THR A 110 1.65 10.11 -3.12
CA THR A 110 1.64 8.90 -2.27
C THR A 110 1.05 7.68 -2.99
N ALA A 111 0.00 7.88 -3.79
CA ALA A 111 -0.57 6.81 -4.61
C ALA A 111 0.42 6.35 -5.70
N MET A 112 1.20 7.25 -6.28
CA MET A 112 2.24 6.91 -7.27
C MET A 112 3.35 6.04 -6.68
N ASP A 113 3.72 6.26 -5.42
CA ASP A 113 4.65 5.39 -4.71
C ASP A 113 4.06 3.98 -4.58
N LYS A 114 2.78 3.86 -4.17
CA LYS A 114 2.09 2.58 -4.07
C LYS A 114 1.97 1.87 -5.42
N LYS A 115 1.71 2.61 -6.50
CA LYS A 115 1.66 2.09 -7.87
C LYS A 115 2.97 1.39 -8.27
N THR A 116 4.12 1.82 -7.74
CA THR A 116 5.42 1.17 -8.01
C THR A 116 5.47 -0.26 -7.48
N GLU A 117 4.87 -0.52 -6.32
CA GLU A 117 4.72 -1.89 -5.80
C GLU A 117 3.84 -2.75 -6.72
N TYR A 118 2.73 -2.19 -7.19
CA TYR A 118 1.82 -2.89 -8.10
C TYR A 118 2.42 -3.12 -9.50
N ASN A 119 3.25 -2.19 -9.98
CA ASN A 119 4.06 -2.39 -11.18
C ASN A 119 4.94 -3.63 -11.03
N THR A 120 5.65 -3.74 -9.91
CA THR A 120 6.52 -4.90 -9.65
C THR A 120 5.70 -6.19 -9.58
N TYR A 121 4.57 -6.17 -8.87
CA TYR A 121 3.68 -7.31 -8.73
C TYR A 121 3.14 -7.81 -10.07
N VAL A 122 2.49 -6.93 -10.86
CA VAL A 122 1.86 -7.31 -12.13
C VAL A 122 2.91 -7.79 -13.13
N GLN A 123 4.07 -7.14 -13.21
CA GLN A 123 5.15 -7.56 -14.11
C GLN A 123 5.77 -8.92 -13.70
N GLY A 124 5.69 -9.28 -12.43
CA GLY A 124 6.13 -10.58 -11.90
C GLY A 124 5.17 -11.74 -12.14
N LEU A 125 3.94 -11.48 -12.61
CA LEU A 125 2.95 -12.55 -12.86
C LEU A 125 3.36 -13.46 -14.01
N ASP A 126 2.91 -14.72 -13.94
CA ASP A 126 3.13 -15.73 -14.96
C ASP A 126 2.52 -15.33 -16.32
N ASN A 127 3.33 -15.39 -17.37
CA ASN A 127 2.92 -14.93 -18.70
C ASN A 127 1.88 -15.82 -19.37
N SER A 128 1.77 -17.11 -19.03
CA SER A 128 0.85 -18.03 -19.72
C SER A 128 -0.62 -17.69 -19.46
N LYS A 129 -0.93 -17.19 -18.25
CA LYS A 129 -2.28 -16.83 -17.83
C LYS A 129 -2.53 -15.32 -17.85
N TYR A 130 -1.53 -14.50 -17.54
CA TYR A 130 -1.73 -13.06 -17.28
C TYR A 130 -1.12 -12.12 -18.35
N ALA A 131 -0.75 -12.63 -19.54
CA ALA A 131 -0.14 -11.80 -20.58
C ALA A 131 -0.95 -10.54 -20.96
N ASN A 132 -2.28 -10.64 -21.10
CA ASN A 132 -3.09 -9.48 -21.48
C ASN A 132 -3.14 -8.45 -20.35
N VAL A 133 -3.37 -8.91 -19.11
CA VAL A 133 -3.36 -8.08 -17.89
C VAL A 133 -2.08 -7.27 -17.79
N LYS A 134 -0.92 -7.91 -18.01
CA LYS A 134 0.40 -7.25 -17.98
C LYS A 134 0.53 -6.19 -19.06
N LYS A 135 0.09 -6.50 -20.28
CA LYS A 135 0.14 -5.58 -21.42
C LYS A 135 -0.72 -4.34 -21.17
N VAL A 136 -1.96 -4.53 -20.71
CA VAL A 136 -2.88 -3.42 -20.42
C VAL A 136 -2.40 -2.61 -19.22
N TRP A 137 -1.97 -3.26 -18.14
CA TRP A 137 -1.40 -2.59 -16.98
C TRP A 137 -0.20 -1.70 -17.33
N THR A 138 0.68 -2.17 -18.22
CA THR A 138 1.84 -1.38 -18.67
C THR A 138 1.40 -0.06 -19.32
N LYS A 139 0.33 -0.10 -20.13
CA LYS A 139 -0.23 1.09 -20.79
C LYS A 139 -0.90 2.01 -19.78
N LEU A 140 -1.77 1.45 -18.94
CA LEU A 140 -2.48 2.17 -17.89
C LEU A 140 -1.50 2.89 -16.96
N SER A 141 -0.52 2.15 -16.41
CA SER A 141 0.48 2.68 -15.48
C SER A 141 1.33 3.77 -16.12
N SER A 142 1.75 3.60 -17.38
CA SER A 142 2.50 4.62 -18.11
C SER A 142 1.69 5.88 -18.36
N GLU A 143 0.40 5.74 -18.69
CA GLU A 143 -0.49 6.89 -18.86
C GLU A 143 -0.73 7.63 -17.54
N THR A 144 -0.84 6.89 -16.44
CA THR A 144 -0.89 7.50 -15.10
C THR A 144 0.38 8.33 -14.82
N ASP A 145 1.57 7.88 -15.24
CA ASP A 145 2.82 8.66 -15.10
C ASP A 145 2.79 9.95 -15.93
N VAL A 146 2.27 9.88 -17.15
CA VAL A 146 2.14 11.05 -18.04
C VAL A 146 1.23 12.10 -17.40
N LEU A 147 0.03 11.70 -16.97
CA LEU A 147 -0.93 12.59 -16.34
C LEU A 147 -0.40 13.17 -15.03
N TYR A 148 0.19 12.33 -14.17
CA TYR A 148 0.76 12.81 -12.91
C TYR A 148 1.90 13.82 -13.14
N LYS A 149 2.78 13.55 -14.11
CA LYS A 149 3.85 14.48 -14.49
C LYS A 149 3.29 15.81 -14.98
N GLN A 150 2.21 15.80 -15.75
CA GLN A 150 1.55 17.04 -16.19
C GLN A 150 1.15 17.90 -14.99
N LEU A 151 0.51 17.31 -13.97
CA LEU A 151 0.11 18.03 -12.75
C LEU A 151 1.29 18.67 -12.02
N GLN A 152 2.45 18.03 -12.06
CA GLN A 152 3.68 18.58 -11.46
C GLN A 152 4.26 19.74 -12.28
N THR A 153 4.19 19.65 -13.60
CA THR A 153 4.80 20.64 -14.51
C THR A 153 3.90 21.85 -14.77
N ASP A 154 2.59 21.65 -14.73
CA ASP A 154 1.58 22.68 -14.94
C ASP A 154 0.48 22.48 -13.89
N PRO A 155 0.65 23.06 -12.69
CA PRO A 155 -0.30 22.86 -11.60
C PRO A 155 -1.70 23.40 -11.94
N PRO A 156 -2.76 22.60 -11.74
CA PRO A 156 -4.13 23.00 -12.06
C PRO A 156 -4.61 24.18 -11.22
N LYS A 157 -5.39 25.07 -11.83
CA LYS A 157 -5.97 26.26 -11.18
C LYS A 157 -7.49 26.19 -11.19
N ALA A 158 -8.11 26.76 -10.17
CA ALA A 158 -9.55 26.84 -10.08
C ALA A 158 -10.14 27.67 -11.23
N ASN A 159 -11.19 27.15 -11.88
CA ASN A 159 -11.91 27.81 -12.98
C ASN A 159 -11.02 28.14 -14.19
N ASP A 160 -10.01 27.32 -14.46
CA ASP A 160 -9.15 27.40 -15.63
C ASP A 160 -9.71 26.51 -16.75
N SER A 161 -10.61 27.07 -17.56
CA SER A 161 -11.24 26.36 -18.70
C SER A 161 -10.27 26.03 -19.83
N ASP A 162 -9.10 26.67 -19.85
CA ASP A 162 -8.08 26.45 -20.87
C ASP A 162 -7.08 25.36 -20.45
N TYR A 163 -7.16 24.88 -19.20
CA TYR A 163 -6.35 23.78 -18.70
C TYR A 163 -6.74 22.46 -19.38
N ASN A 164 -5.84 21.91 -20.20
CA ASN A 164 -6.11 20.67 -20.93
C ASN A 164 -5.65 19.43 -20.16
N PHE A 165 -6.55 18.81 -19.40
CA PHE A 165 -6.28 17.55 -18.70
C PHE A 165 -7.03 16.38 -19.35
N ASP A 166 -6.46 15.81 -20.42
CA ASP A 166 -7.09 14.76 -21.22
C ASP A 166 -6.87 13.37 -20.59
N THR A 167 -7.92 12.82 -19.98
CA THR A 167 -7.91 11.51 -19.33
C THR A 167 -8.37 10.36 -20.24
N GLY A 168 -8.66 10.62 -21.52
CA GLY A 168 -9.34 9.64 -22.38
C GLY A 168 -8.55 8.35 -22.60
N LEU A 169 -7.22 8.42 -22.74
CA LEU A 169 -6.38 7.22 -22.84
C LEU A 169 -6.32 6.44 -21.53
N PHE A 170 -6.27 7.15 -20.40
CA PHE A 170 -6.27 6.53 -19.08
C PHE A 170 -7.56 5.73 -18.87
N GLU A 171 -8.73 6.34 -19.13
CA GLU A 171 -10.04 5.70 -19.02
C GLU A 171 -10.13 4.45 -19.91
N GLN A 172 -9.70 4.55 -21.18
CA GLN A 172 -9.67 3.41 -22.09
C GLN A 172 -8.83 2.24 -21.55
N TYR A 173 -7.66 2.52 -20.98
CA TYR A 173 -6.80 1.47 -20.43
C TYR A 173 -7.31 0.92 -19.10
N GLN A 174 -7.94 1.76 -18.28
CA GLN A 174 -8.58 1.35 -17.03
C GLN A 174 -9.72 0.37 -17.31
N ASP A 175 -10.61 0.72 -18.25
CA ASP A 175 -11.76 -0.12 -18.63
C ASP A 175 -11.28 -1.49 -19.17
N ALA A 176 -10.24 -1.48 -20.01
CA ALA A 176 -9.64 -2.71 -20.52
C ALA A 176 -9.04 -3.56 -19.39
N PHE A 177 -8.41 -2.94 -18.39
CA PHE A 177 -7.80 -3.63 -17.26
C PHE A 177 -8.86 -4.24 -16.34
N GLU A 178 -9.93 -3.52 -16.04
CA GLU A 178 -11.08 -4.01 -15.29
C GLU A 178 -11.70 -5.22 -15.99
N LYS A 179 -11.96 -5.09 -17.29
CA LYS A 179 -12.50 -6.18 -18.10
C LYS A 179 -11.63 -7.45 -18.05
N ASP A 180 -10.32 -7.30 -18.22
CA ASP A 180 -9.38 -8.43 -18.17
C ASP A 180 -9.42 -9.15 -16.82
N ILE A 181 -9.57 -8.41 -15.72
CA ILE A 181 -9.66 -8.98 -14.37
C ILE A 181 -10.98 -9.70 -14.15
N ASP A 182 -12.08 -9.14 -14.63
CA ASP A 182 -13.40 -9.76 -14.51
C ASP A 182 -13.50 -11.04 -15.36
N ASP A 183 -12.92 -11.03 -16.57
CA ASP A 183 -12.83 -12.21 -17.43
C ASP A 183 -11.99 -13.32 -16.76
N LEU A 184 -10.94 -12.99 -16.00
CA LEU A 184 -10.18 -13.98 -15.23
C LEU A 184 -11.00 -14.63 -14.12
N LYS A 185 -11.83 -13.86 -13.40
CA LYS A 185 -12.69 -14.36 -12.32
C LYS A 185 -13.83 -15.23 -12.83
N ALA A 186 -14.37 -14.90 -14.00
CA ALA A 186 -15.44 -15.69 -14.60
C ALA A 186 -14.96 -17.08 -15.05
N ASN A 187 -13.65 -17.25 -15.26
CA ASN A 187 -13.02 -18.47 -15.77
C ASN A 187 -12.14 -19.20 -14.74
N SER A 188 -12.09 -18.73 -13.49
CA SER A 188 -11.36 -19.33 -12.36
C SER A 188 -12.25 -20.23 -11.52
#